data_AF-A0A8J7I3A0-F1
#
_entry.id   AF-A0A8J7I3A0-F1
#
_cell.length_a   1.000
_cell.length_b   1.000
_cell.length_c   1.000
_cell.angle_alpha   90.00
_cell.angle_beta   90.00
_cell.angle_gamma   90.00
#
_symmetry.space_group_name_H-M   'P 1'
#
loop_
_entity.id
_entity.type
_entity.pdbx_description
1 polymer ?
#
loop_
_entity_poly.entity_id
_entity_poly.type
_entity_poly.pdbx_seq_one_letter_code
_entity_poly.pdbx_strand_id
1 'polypeptide(L)'
;MNLKYGEFDILELELEALAPMHRVAFAAACCERLYPHYDIYLRAAREEGWDGEDLFRVALDEIWHFLAGKKIDVARFRQLYSDCDQSYPDHENVETPQAQRAADAILNTLELCLDPSVQ
;
A
#
# COMPACT_ATOMS: atom_id res chain seq x y z
N MET A 1 8.95 -16.09 21.37
CA MET A 1 7.57 -15.82 20.93
C MET A 1 7.03 -17.14 20.37
N ASN A 2 6.03 -17.72 21.02
CA ASN A 2 5.53 -19.08 20.74
C ASN A 2 4.12 -18.95 20.15
N LEU A 3 4.05 -18.41 18.92
CA LEU A 3 2.78 -18.25 18.21
C LEU A 3 2.39 -19.62 17.64
N LYS A 4 1.31 -20.21 18.16
CA LYS A 4 0.71 -21.40 17.56
C LYS A 4 0.04 -20.97 16.26
N TYR A 5 0.50 -21.53 15.14
CA TYR A 5 -0.07 -21.29 13.82
C TYR A 5 -1.60 -21.53 13.84
N GLY A 6 -2.41 -20.48 13.66
CA GLY A 6 -3.87 -20.58 13.51
C GLY A 6 -4.72 -19.53 14.25
N GLU A 7 -4.15 -18.77 15.18
CA GLU A 7 -4.89 -17.74 15.94
C GLU A 7 -4.79 -16.37 15.25
N PHE A 8 -5.39 -16.22 14.06
CA PHE A 8 -5.44 -14.93 13.35
C PHE A 8 -6.09 -13.84 14.21
N ASP A 9 -7.08 -14.22 15.04
CA ASP A 9 -7.74 -13.36 16.02
C ASP A 9 -6.74 -12.66 16.96
N ILE A 10 -5.66 -13.33 17.36
CA ILE A 10 -4.64 -12.74 18.24
C ILE A 10 -3.82 -11.70 17.49
N LEU A 11 -3.49 -11.96 16.22
CA LEU A 11 -2.71 -11.02 15.41
C LEU A 11 -3.51 -9.73 15.16
N GLU A 12 -4.80 -9.85 14.88
CA GLU A 12 -5.71 -8.71 14.72
C GLU A 12 -5.82 -7.91 16.02
N LEU A 13 -6.04 -8.59 17.16
CA LEU A 13 -6.09 -7.94 18.47
C LEU A 13 -4.78 -7.23 18.84
N GLU A 14 -3.63 -7.84 18.54
CA GLU A 14 -2.32 -7.21 18.78
C GLU A 14 -2.12 -5.98 17.88
N LEU A 15 -2.57 -6.04 16.62
CA LEU A 15 -2.50 -4.92 15.70
C LEU A 15 -3.42 -3.76 16.14
N GLU A 16 -4.63 -4.09 16.61
CA GLU A 16 -5.57 -3.13 17.20
C GLU A 16 -5.06 -2.51 18.52
N ALA A 17 -4.16 -3.18 19.24
CA ALA A 17 -3.55 -2.58 20.43
C ALA A 17 -2.47 -1.53 20.09
N LEU A 18 -1.96 -1.51 18.85
CA LEU A 18 -0.93 -0.56 18.42
C LEU A 18 -1.52 0.86 18.25
N ALA A 19 -0.68 1.85 18.54
CA ALA A 19 -0.98 3.24 18.22
C ALA A 19 -1.24 3.41 16.70
N PRO A 20 -2.15 4.33 16.29
CA PRO A 20 -2.53 4.46 14.88
C PRO A 20 -1.33 4.59 13.92
N MET A 21 -0.34 5.42 14.26
CA MET A 21 0.90 5.57 13.47
C MET A 21 1.72 4.28 13.35
N HIS A 22 1.72 3.42 14.38
CA HIS A 22 2.41 2.12 14.31
C HIS A 22 1.67 1.14 13.40
N ARG A 23 0.34 1.23 13.29
CA ARG A 23 -0.43 0.42 12.33
C ARG A 23 -0.13 0.84 10.90
N VAL A 24 -0.04 2.13 10.63
CA VAL A 24 0.42 2.66 9.33
C VAL A 24 1.82 2.16 9.00
N ALA A 25 2.76 2.24 9.95
CA ALA A 25 4.12 1.75 9.73
C ALA A 25 4.16 0.24 9.44
N PHE A 26 3.36 -0.54 10.15
CA PHE A 26 3.22 -1.97 9.89
C PHE A 26 2.64 -2.25 8.50
N ALA A 27 1.57 -1.56 8.12
CA ALA A 27 0.95 -1.67 6.79
C ALA A 27 1.92 -1.27 5.68
N ALA A 28 2.66 -0.16 5.83
CA ALA A 28 3.68 0.29 4.90
C ALA A 28 4.81 -0.74 4.73
N ALA A 29 5.27 -1.37 5.83
CA ALA A 29 6.27 -2.43 5.77
C ALA A 29 5.77 -3.69 5.04
N CYS A 30 4.49 -4.04 5.20
CA CYS A 30 3.84 -5.08 4.39
C CYS A 30 3.79 -4.71 2.91
N CYS A 31 3.46 -3.45 2.59
CA CYS A 31 3.43 -2.94 1.22
C CYS A 31 4.80 -3.03 0.55
N GLU A 32 5.88 -2.61 1.23
CA GLU A 32 7.25 -2.74 0.71
C GLU A 32 7.62 -4.18 0.37
N ARG A 33 7.19 -5.12 1.21
CA ARG A 33 7.44 -6.55 0.99
C ARG A 33 6.65 -7.11 -0.19
N LEU A 34 5.46 -6.56 -0.47
CA LEU A 34 4.61 -6.99 -1.58
C LEU A 34 4.93 -6.27 -2.90
N TYR A 35 5.46 -5.06 -2.84
CA TYR A 35 5.75 -4.22 -4.00
C TYR A 35 6.54 -4.90 -5.13
N PRO A 36 7.52 -5.81 -4.87
CA PRO A 36 8.19 -6.55 -5.96
C PRO A 36 7.24 -7.33 -6.87
N HIS A 37 6.07 -7.76 -6.38
CA HIS A 37 5.06 -8.40 -7.23
C HIS A 37 4.44 -7.43 -8.23
N TYR A 38 4.23 -6.18 -7.82
CA TYR A 38 3.76 -5.12 -8.71
C TYR A 38 4.86 -4.66 -9.69
N ASP A 39 6.11 -4.56 -9.23
CA ASP A 39 7.25 -4.19 -10.09
C ASP A 39 7.47 -5.20 -11.24
N ILE A 40 7.23 -6.49 -11.02
CA ILE A 40 7.27 -7.49 -12.10
C ILE A 40 6.23 -7.19 -13.19
N TYR A 41 5.01 -6.85 -12.79
CA TYR A 41 3.95 -6.45 -13.73
C TYR A 41 4.35 -5.18 -14.50
N LEU A 42 4.86 -4.16 -13.81
CA LEU A 42 5.31 -2.93 -14.46
C LEU A 42 6.44 -3.16 -15.46
N ARG A 43 7.38 -4.06 -15.17
CA ARG A 43 8.45 -4.41 -16.12
C ARG A 43 7.90 -5.00 -17.41
N ALA A 44 6.92 -5.91 -17.32
CA ALA A 44 6.25 -6.45 -18.50
C ALA A 44 5.54 -5.35 -19.30
N ALA A 45 4.79 -4.46 -18.63
CA ALA A 45 4.13 -3.33 -19.29
C ALA A 45 5.14 -2.38 -19.98
N ARG A 46 6.32 -2.17 -19.40
CA ARG A 46 7.41 -1.38 -20.01
C ARG A 46 7.98 -2.04 -21.26
N GLU A 47 8.08 -3.36 -21.30
CA GLU A 47 8.49 -4.10 -22.51
C GLU A 47 7.48 -3.93 -23.64
N GLU A 48 6.20 -3.71 -23.30
CA GLU A 48 5.11 -3.40 -24.24
C GLU A 48 5.01 -1.91 -24.60
N GLY A 49 5.92 -1.07 -24.09
CA GLY A 49 6.05 0.34 -24.45
C GLY A 49 5.36 1.33 -23.51
N TRP A 50 4.89 0.88 -22.34
CA TRP A 50 4.40 1.80 -21.30
C TRP A 50 5.57 2.59 -20.68
N ASP A 51 5.43 3.92 -20.61
CA ASP A 51 6.44 4.87 -20.10
C ASP A 51 5.92 5.76 -18.96
N GLY A 52 4.78 5.39 -18.38
CA GLY A 52 4.15 6.13 -17.28
C GLY A 52 4.96 6.13 -15.98
N GLU A 53 4.58 7.01 -15.07
CA GLU A 53 5.12 7.06 -13.73
C GLU A 53 4.60 5.88 -12.89
N ASP A 54 5.45 5.30 -12.05
CA ASP A 54 5.04 4.31 -11.07
C ASP A 54 4.37 4.97 -9.87
N LEU A 55 3.06 5.20 -10.00
CA LEU A 55 2.25 5.87 -8.99
C LEU A 55 2.23 5.12 -7.65
N PHE A 56 2.34 3.79 -7.66
CA PHE A 56 2.34 2.99 -6.43
C PHE A 56 3.65 3.13 -5.65
N ARG A 57 4.78 3.25 -6.35
CA ARG A 57 6.06 3.60 -5.70
C ARG A 57 6.02 5.01 -5.13
N VAL A 58 5.49 5.98 -5.88
CA VAL A 58 5.33 7.37 -5.43
C VAL A 58 4.45 7.44 -4.18
N ALA A 59 3.33 6.71 -4.17
CA ALA A 59 2.45 6.59 -3.01
C ALA A 59 3.17 6.03 -1.79
N LEU A 60 3.90 4.93 -1.95
CA LEU A 60 4.61 4.28 -0.86
C LEU A 60 5.73 5.16 -0.29
N ASP A 61 6.43 5.91 -1.15
CA ASP A 61 7.42 6.91 -0.72
C ASP A 61 6.78 8.04 0.08
N GLU A 62 5.63 8.57 -0.34
CA GLU A 62 4.90 9.60 0.41
C GLU A 62 4.42 9.08 1.78
N ILE A 63 3.98 7.82 1.88
CA ILE A 63 3.65 7.18 3.15
C ILE A 63 4.87 7.15 4.07
N TRP A 64 6.05 6.76 3.57
CA TRP A 64 7.28 6.77 4.37
C TRP A 64 7.72 8.17 4.81
N HIS A 65 7.60 9.17 3.93
CA HIS A 65 7.87 10.56 4.31
C HIS A 65 6.93 11.02 5.43
N PHE A 66 5.64 10.68 5.35
CA PHE A 66 4.68 10.93 6.42
C PHE A 66 5.09 10.26 7.74
N LEU A 67 5.44 8.97 7.70
CA LEU A 67 5.94 8.22 8.86
C LEU A 67 7.25 8.80 9.44
N ALA A 68 8.08 9.43 8.61
CA ALA A 68 9.29 10.12 9.04
C ALA A 68 9.03 11.51 9.66
N GLY A 69 7.76 11.92 9.80
CA GLY A 69 7.35 13.15 10.45
C GLY A 69 7.02 14.31 9.50
N LYS A 70 6.97 14.09 8.19
CA LYS A 70 6.38 15.05 7.25
C LYS A 70 4.90 15.20 7.59
N LYS A 71 4.40 16.43 7.72
CA LYS A 71 2.97 16.65 7.92
C LYS A 71 2.20 16.09 6.72
N ILE A 72 1.08 15.43 7.01
CA ILE A 72 0.22 14.91 5.96
C ILE A 72 -0.33 16.06 5.10
N ASP A 73 -0.25 15.87 3.79
CA ASP A 73 -0.96 16.68 2.82
C ASP A 73 -2.17 15.87 2.34
N VAL A 74 -3.31 16.12 2.96
CA VAL A 74 -4.56 15.39 2.70
C VAL A 74 -4.96 15.48 1.22
N ALA A 75 -4.73 16.62 0.57
CA ALA A 75 -5.07 16.78 -0.84
C ALA A 75 -4.16 15.90 -1.72
N ARG A 76 -2.85 15.88 -1.42
CA ARG A 76 -1.89 15.03 -2.12
C ARG A 76 -2.20 13.54 -1.95
N PHE A 77 -2.51 13.09 -0.73
CA PHE A 77 -2.82 11.67 -0.47
C PHE A 77 -4.11 11.23 -1.16
N ARG A 78 -5.16 12.07 -1.18
CA ARG A 78 -6.39 11.79 -1.94
C ARG A 78 -6.16 11.74 -3.44
N GLN A 79 -5.32 12.65 -3.95
CA GLN A 79 -4.97 12.64 -5.37
C GLN A 79 -4.22 11.36 -5.74
N LEU A 80 -3.21 10.98 -4.95
CA LEU A 80 -2.46 9.74 -5.16
C LEU A 80 -3.35 8.50 -5.11
N TYR A 81 -4.29 8.45 -4.17
CA TYR A 81 -5.27 7.36 -4.12
C TYR A 81 -6.07 7.28 -5.42
N SER A 82 -6.66 8.41 -5.86
CA SER A 82 -7.46 8.45 -7.09
C SER A 82 -6.65 8.10 -8.34
N ASP A 83 -5.41 8.59 -8.45
CA ASP A 83 -4.55 8.32 -9.59
C ASP A 83 -4.13 6.84 -9.64
N CYS A 84 -3.79 6.25 -8.48
CA CYS A 84 -3.44 4.83 -8.38
C CYS A 84 -4.64 3.95 -8.75
N ASP A 85 -5.82 4.23 -8.20
CA ASP A 85 -7.06 3.48 -8.45
C ASP A 85 -7.47 3.49 -9.93
N GLN A 86 -7.33 4.65 -10.60
CA GLN A 86 -7.61 4.79 -12.04
C GLN A 86 -6.53 4.21 -12.95
N SER A 87 -5.28 4.17 -12.50
CA SER A 87 -4.18 3.59 -13.27
C SER A 87 -4.22 2.06 -13.33
N TYR A 88 -5.04 1.46 -12.48
CA TYR A 88 -5.16 0.02 -12.36
C TYR A 88 -5.89 -0.57 -13.59
N PRO A 89 -5.30 -1.56 -14.30
CA PRO A 89 -5.99 -2.22 -15.41
C PRO A 89 -7.25 -2.93 -14.93
N ASP A 90 -8.27 -2.97 -15.78
CA ASP A 90 -9.58 -3.55 -15.47
C ASP A 90 -9.46 -4.93 -14.79
N HIS A 91 -10.09 -5.08 -13.62
CA HIS A 91 -9.94 -6.22 -12.69
C HIS A 91 -10.28 -7.59 -13.30
N GLU A 92 -10.82 -7.62 -14.51
CA GLU A 92 -11.23 -8.84 -15.21
C GLU A 92 -10.08 -9.57 -15.92
N ASN A 93 -8.89 -8.98 -16.06
CA ASN A 93 -7.70 -9.66 -16.60
C ASN A 93 -6.82 -10.23 -15.46
N VAL A 94 -7.15 -11.48 -15.10
CA VAL A 94 -6.63 -12.29 -13.98
C VAL A 94 -5.12 -12.63 -14.07
N GLU A 95 -4.34 -12.02 -14.97
CA GLU A 95 -2.99 -12.50 -15.26
C GLU A 95 -1.97 -12.25 -14.13
N THR A 96 -2.23 -11.32 -13.19
CA THR A 96 -1.28 -11.06 -12.07
C THR A 96 -1.94 -10.81 -10.70
N PRO A 97 -2.55 -11.83 -10.07
CA PRO A 97 -3.24 -11.68 -8.77
C PRO A 97 -2.34 -11.16 -7.64
N GLN A 98 -1.03 -11.38 -7.71
CA GLN A 98 -0.07 -10.90 -6.71
C GLN A 98 0.26 -9.41 -6.88
N ALA A 99 0.33 -8.91 -8.12
CA ALA A 99 0.50 -7.48 -8.40
C ALA A 99 -0.73 -6.71 -7.89
N GLN A 100 -1.92 -7.28 -8.10
CA GLN A 100 -3.17 -6.74 -7.56
C GLN A 100 -3.13 -6.59 -6.05
N ARG A 101 -2.78 -7.66 -5.33
CA ARG A 101 -2.71 -7.62 -3.86
C ARG A 101 -1.71 -6.59 -3.35
N ALA A 102 -0.61 -6.37 -4.07
CA ALA A 102 0.36 -5.35 -3.72
C ALA A 102 -0.21 -3.94 -3.92
N ALA A 103 -0.87 -3.70 -5.06
CA ALA A 103 -1.56 -2.44 -5.35
C ALA A 103 -2.67 -2.13 -4.33
N ASP A 104 -3.55 -3.10 -4.07
CA ASP A 104 -4.64 -2.99 -3.09
C ASP A 104 -4.09 -2.68 -1.68
N ALA A 105 -3.01 -3.34 -1.26
CA ALA A 105 -2.40 -3.09 0.04
C ALA A 105 -1.90 -1.64 0.16
N ILE A 106 -1.30 -1.09 -0.91
CA ILE A 106 -0.83 0.30 -0.95
C ILE A 106 -2.00 1.28 -0.92
N LEU A 107 -3.07 1.03 -1.69
CA LEU A 107 -4.29 1.85 -1.69
C LEU A 107 -4.94 1.90 -0.30
N ASN A 108 -5.12 0.73 0.33
CA ASN A 108 -5.65 0.65 1.69
C ASN A 108 -4.77 1.38 2.70
N THR A 109 -3.44 1.35 2.52
CA THR A 109 -2.51 2.08 3.40
C THR A 109 -2.57 3.60 3.18
N LEU A 110 -2.74 4.06 1.93
CA LEU A 110 -2.99 5.48 1.64
C LEU A 110 -4.26 5.98 2.32
N GLU A 111 -5.35 5.19 2.24
CA GLU A 111 -6.61 5.51 2.91
C GLU A 111 -6.43 5.53 4.43
N LEU A 112 -5.72 4.56 4.99
CA LEU A 112 -5.42 4.52 6.43
C LEU A 112 -4.65 5.78 6.90
N CYS A 113 -3.72 6.30 6.09
CA CYS A 113 -3.03 7.56 6.40
C CYS A 113 -3.99 8.75 6.52
N LEU A 114 -5.14 8.72 5.83
CA LEU A 114 -6.14 9.77 5.87
C LEU A 114 -7.08 9.67 7.08
N ASP A 115 -7.01 8.60 7.87
CA ASP A 115 -7.85 8.42 9.05
C ASP A 115 -7.58 9.54 10.09
N PRO A 116 -8.61 10.20 10.66
CA PRO A 116 -8.44 11.26 11.65
C PRO A 116 -7.67 10.85 12.92
N SER A 117 -7.61 9.56 13.25
CA SER A 117 -6.83 9.04 14.38
C SER A 117 -5.33 8.94 14.10
N VAL A 118 -4.94 9.07 12.83
CA VAL A 118 -3.57 9.00 12.33
C VAL A 118 -2.97 10.41 12.12
N GLN A 119 -3.80 11.43 11.91
CA GLN A 119 -3.42 12.83 11.72
C GLN A 119 -3.11 13.55 13.03
#